data_AF-A0A1G8I9H2-F1
#
_entry.id   AF-A0A1G8I9H2-F1
#
_cell.length_a   1.000
_cell.length_b   1.000
_cell.length_c   1.000
_cell.angle_alpha   90.00
_cell.angle_beta   90.00
_cell.angle_gamma   90.00
#
_symmetry.space_group_name_H-M   'P 1'
#
loop_
_entity.id
_entity.type
_entity.pdbx_description
1 polymer ?
#
loop_
_entity_poly.entity_id
_entity_poly.type
_entity_poly.pdbx_seq_one_letter_code
_entity_poly.pdbx_strand_id
1 'polypeptide(L)'
;MLLSYWKPLALALLIGAVGAFCWQQGSSRADAAWQAKWDQHLAADAAATAKAQAEQRSIEQSRQQSISKVTQDAQREIDRAATDAAAARASAGSLRDAADQLAARLAASEAGRDTCTAGASKAAAASAQLLADVLKRADERAGVLAEAADQSRARGLACEAAYDALRFTRF
;
A
#
# COMPACT_ATOMS: atom_id res chain seq x y z
N MET A 1 -45.88 7.91 86.09
CA MET A 1 -44.41 7.74 86.04
C MET A 1 -43.79 8.02 84.66
N LEU A 2 -44.52 7.92 83.53
CA LEU A 2 -43.97 8.28 82.20
C LEU A 2 -43.67 9.79 82.00
N LEU A 3 -44.40 10.72 82.65
CA LEU A 3 -44.19 12.16 82.44
C LEU A 3 -42.85 12.70 83.00
N SER A 4 -42.20 11.99 83.93
CA SER A 4 -40.97 12.47 84.57
C SER A 4 -39.70 12.20 83.76
N TYR A 5 -39.73 11.26 82.79
CA TYR A 5 -38.60 10.88 81.95
C TYR A 5 -38.65 11.50 80.54
N TRP A 6 -39.64 12.35 80.26
CA TRP A 6 -39.79 12.96 78.93
C TRP A 6 -38.68 13.97 78.61
N LYS A 7 -38.20 14.73 79.61
CA LYS A 7 -37.09 15.69 79.45
C LYS A 7 -35.77 15.04 78.99
N PRO A 8 -35.25 13.98 79.66
CA PRO A 8 -34.02 13.32 79.19
C PRO A 8 -34.21 12.61 77.85
N LEU A 9 -35.40 12.06 77.56
CA LEU A 9 -35.72 11.49 76.23
C LEU A 9 -35.66 12.55 75.12
N ALA A 10 -36.28 13.71 75.34
CA ALA A 10 -36.24 14.82 74.37
C ALA A 10 -34.81 15.32 74.15
N LEU A 11 -33.99 15.37 75.21
CA LEU A 11 -32.59 15.78 75.12
C LEU A 11 -31.73 14.77 74.35
N ALA A 12 -31.93 13.46 74.59
CA ALA A 12 -31.25 12.40 73.84
C ALA A 12 -31.63 12.43 72.34
N LEU A 13 -32.90 12.69 72.04
CA LEU A 13 -33.39 12.82 70.66
C LEU A 13 -32.76 14.02 69.95
N LEU A 14 -32.64 15.17 70.63
CA LEU A 14 -31.97 16.35 70.09
C LEU A 14 -30.48 16.09 69.82
N ILE A 15 -29.77 15.44 70.73
CA ILE A 15 -28.36 15.10 70.53
C ILE A 15 -28.20 14.14 69.35
N GLY A 16 -29.08 13.13 69.23
CA GLY A 16 -29.09 12.22 68.08
C GLY A 16 -29.35 12.93 66.77
N ALA A 17 -30.31 13.87 66.73
CA ALA A 17 -30.62 14.66 65.54
C ALA A 17 -29.45 15.57 65.12
N VAL A 18 -28.79 16.24 66.08
CA VAL A 18 -27.60 17.06 65.81
C VAL A 18 -26.44 16.19 65.32
N GLY A 19 -26.21 15.03 65.94
CA GLY A 19 -25.19 14.09 65.51
C GLY A 19 -25.42 13.59 64.08
N ALA A 20 -26.66 13.20 63.76
CA ALA A 20 -27.05 12.78 62.41
C ALA A 20 -26.88 13.91 61.38
N PHE A 21 -27.27 15.15 61.71
CA PHE A 21 -27.12 16.30 60.83
C PHE A 21 -25.64 16.63 60.57
N CYS A 22 -24.81 16.65 61.61
CA CYS A 22 -23.36 16.86 61.49
C CYS A 22 -22.70 15.76 60.65
N TRP A 23 -23.08 14.49 60.87
CA TRP A 23 -22.59 13.36 60.07
C TRP A 23 -22.97 13.50 58.60
N GLN A 24 -24.24 13.80 58.31
CA GLN A 24 -24.74 13.97 56.94
C GLN A 24 -24.06 15.13 56.21
N GLN A 25 -23.83 16.25 56.91
CA GLN A 25 -23.13 17.39 56.33
C GLN A 25 -21.63 17.07 56.12
N GLY A 26 -21.01 16.34 57.04
CA GLY A 26 -19.63 15.88 56.91
C GLY A 26 -19.44 14.91 55.74
N SER A 27 -20.32 13.91 55.64
CA SER A 27 -20.27 12.90 54.59
C SER A 27 -20.52 13.53 53.21
N SER A 28 -21.55 14.37 53.07
CA SER A 28 -21.83 15.05 51.79
C SER A 28 -20.68 15.94 51.30
N ARG A 29 -19.97 16.63 52.22
CA ARG A 29 -18.77 17.40 51.86
C ARG A 29 -17.60 16.50 51.45
N ALA A 30 -17.39 15.39 52.17
CA ALA A 30 -16.36 14.42 51.85
C ALA A 30 -16.62 13.75 50.49
N ASP A 31 -17.87 13.35 50.24
CA ASP A 31 -18.33 12.76 48.98
C ASP A 31 -18.15 13.74 47.81
N ALA A 32 -18.56 15.00 47.97
CA ALA A 32 -18.37 16.03 46.95
C ALA A 32 -16.89 16.31 46.65
N ALA A 33 -16.05 16.36 47.69
CA ALA A 33 -14.61 16.55 47.52
C ALA A 33 -13.95 15.34 46.85
N TRP A 34 -14.40 14.13 47.17
CA TRP A 34 -13.92 12.90 46.53
C TRP A 34 -14.36 12.83 45.07
N GLN A 35 -15.63 13.11 44.79
CA GLN A 35 -16.17 13.14 43.43
C GLN A 35 -15.44 14.16 42.55
N ALA A 36 -15.18 15.37 43.07
CA ALA A 36 -14.44 16.38 42.32
C ALA A 36 -13.01 15.93 41.95
N LYS A 37 -12.31 15.24 42.87
CA LYS A 37 -11.00 14.65 42.58
C LYS A 37 -11.12 13.53 41.54
N TRP A 38 -12.12 12.66 41.69
CA TRP A 38 -12.36 11.56 40.77
C TRP A 38 -12.66 12.06 39.34
N ASP A 39 -13.55 13.03 39.21
CA ASP A 39 -13.89 13.65 37.92
C ASP A 39 -12.67 14.34 37.29
N GLN A 40 -11.84 15.00 38.10
CA GLN A 40 -10.57 15.58 37.63
C GLN A 40 -9.61 14.51 37.11
N HIS A 41 -9.49 13.37 37.81
CA HIS A 41 -8.68 12.24 37.36
C HIS A 41 -9.23 11.64 36.07
N LEU A 42 -10.53 11.38 35.97
CA LEU A 42 -11.17 10.89 34.75
C LEU A 42 -10.95 11.83 33.56
N ALA A 43 -11.06 13.15 33.78
CA ALA A 43 -10.81 14.13 32.74
C ALA A 43 -9.34 14.14 32.30
N ALA A 44 -8.40 14.05 33.25
CA ALA A 44 -6.98 13.96 32.95
C ALA A 44 -6.63 12.68 32.19
N ASP A 45 -7.18 11.54 32.60
CA ASP A 45 -6.98 10.24 31.94
C ASP A 45 -7.59 10.21 30.54
N ALA A 46 -8.78 10.79 30.37
CA ALA A 46 -9.43 10.93 29.06
C ALA A 46 -8.60 11.82 28.13
N ALA A 47 -8.07 12.94 28.64
CA ALA A 47 -7.20 13.83 27.87
C ALA A 47 -5.87 13.16 27.50
N ALA A 48 -5.24 12.43 28.42
CA ALA A 48 -4.02 11.68 28.18
C ALA A 48 -4.24 10.59 27.11
N THR A 49 -5.36 9.86 27.22
CA THR A 49 -5.75 8.83 26.25
C THR A 49 -6.02 9.44 24.87
N ALA A 50 -6.75 10.55 24.80
CA ALA A 50 -7.02 11.25 23.54
C ALA A 50 -5.74 11.73 22.87
N LYS A 51 -4.79 12.29 23.66
CA LYS A 51 -3.48 12.72 23.16
C LYS A 51 -2.67 11.54 22.61
N ALA A 52 -2.59 10.44 23.36
CA ALA A 52 -1.89 9.24 22.92
C ALA A 52 -2.50 8.67 21.63
N GLN A 53 -3.84 8.61 21.53
CA GLN A 53 -4.52 8.17 20.31
C GLN A 53 -4.24 9.10 19.12
N ALA A 54 -4.26 10.42 19.33
CA ALA A 54 -3.96 11.39 18.27
C ALA A 54 -2.54 11.25 17.73
N GLU A 55 -1.56 11.06 18.63
CA GLU A 55 -0.17 10.81 18.26
C GLU A 55 -0.01 9.53 17.45
N GLN A 56 -0.60 8.42 17.91
CA GLN A 56 -0.56 7.16 17.16
C GLN A 56 -1.26 7.26 15.80
N ARG A 57 -2.40 7.96 15.71
CA ARG A 57 -3.07 8.19 14.43
C ARG A 57 -2.22 9.03 13.48
N SER A 58 -1.49 10.03 13.97
CA SER A 58 -0.59 10.83 13.15
C SER A 58 0.53 9.99 12.55
N ILE A 59 1.13 9.09 13.36
CA ILE A 59 2.17 8.16 12.90
C ILE A 59 1.61 7.22 11.84
N GLU A 60 0.43 6.64 12.08
CA GLU A 60 -0.23 5.74 11.14
C GLU A 60 -0.56 6.45 9.81
N GLN A 61 -1.11 7.66 9.87
CA GLN A 61 -1.39 8.46 8.68
C GLN A 61 -0.12 8.77 7.88
N SER A 62 0.98 9.11 8.56
CA SER A 62 2.26 9.33 7.89
C SER A 62 2.77 8.08 7.16
N ARG A 63 2.58 6.89 7.75
CA ARG A 63 2.95 5.61 7.12
C ARG A 63 2.05 5.28 5.93
N GLN A 64 0.75 5.50 6.06
CA GLN A 64 -0.19 5.27 4.96
C GLN A 64 0.10 6.19 3.78
N GLN A 65 0.44 7.46 4.03
CA GLN A 65 0.82 8.41 2.99
C GLN A 65 2.11 7.99 2.27
N SER A 66 3.13 7.56 3.02
CA SER A 66 4.40 7.11 2.41
C SER A 66 4.19 5.88 1.54
N ILE A 67 3.44 4.87 2.01
CA ILE A 67 3.10 3.69 1.23
C ILE A 67 2.25 4.05 0.01
N SER A 68 1.23 4.91 0.16
CA SER A 68 0.39 5.35 -0.97
C SER A 68 1.21 6.01 -2.07
N LYS A 69 2.21 6.81 -1.69
CA LYS A 69 3.13 7.43 -2.65
C LYS A 69 3.98 6.38 -3.36
N VAL A 70 4.56 5.44 -2.63
CA VAL A 70 5.33 4.32 -3.22
C VAL A 70 4.48 3.53 -4.21
N THR A 71 3.23 3.22 -3.86
CA THR A 71 2.30 2.52 -4.76
C THR A 71 2.01 3.31 -6.03
N GLN A 72 1.77 4.62 -5.93
CA GLN A 72 1.55 5.46 -7.10
C GLN A 72 2.78 5.57 -7.99
N ASP A 73 3.97 5.72 -7.40
CA ASP A 73 5.22 5.83 -8.14
C ASP A 73 5.57 4.50 -8.83
N ALA A 74 5.35 3.37 -8.15
CA ALA A 74 5.48 2.04 -8.75
C ALA A 74 4.51 1.82 -9.91
N GLN A 75 3.24 2.22 -9.75
CA GLN A 75 2.25 2.10 -10.83
C GLN A 75 2.63 2.94 -12.05
N ARG A 76 3.09 4.18 -11.84
CA ARG A 76 3.58 5.05 -12.92
C ARG A 76 4.74 4.40 -13.69
N GLU A 77 5.65 3.74 -13.00
CA GLU A 77 6.78 3.07 -13.65
C GLU A 77 6.34 1.81 -14.42
N ILE A 78 5.38 1.05 -13.89
CA ILE A 78 4.75 -0.07 -14.60
C ILE A 78 4.08 0.40 -15.89
N ASP A 79 3.30 1.49 -15.82
CA ASP A 79 2.59 2.03 -16.98
C ASP A 79 3.56 2.54 -18.06
N ARG A 80 4.67 3.14 -17.65
CA ARG A 80 5.76 3.55 -18.57
C ARG A 80 6.40 2.34 -19.24
N ALA A 81 6.83 1.35 -18.46
CA ALA A 81 7.41 0.12 -19.00
C ALA A 81 6.46 -0.61 -19.95
N ALA A 82 5.16 -0.65 -19.64
CA ALA A 82 4.13 -1.21 -20.51
C ALA A 82 4.01 -0.44 -21.83
N THR A 83 4.06 0.89 -21.79
CA THR A 83 4.02 1.76 -22.98
C THR A 83 5.26 1.55 -23.85
N ASP A 84 6.44 1.54 -23.24
CA ASP A 84 7.71 1.31 -23.95
C ASP A 84 7.75 -0.09 -24.58
N ALA A 85 7.29 -1.11 -23.87
CA ALA A 85 7.17 -2.46 -24.39
C ALA A 85 6.16 -2.54 -25.56
N ALA A 86 5.07 -1.77 -25.53
CA ALA A 86 4.12 -1.72 -26.64
C ALA A 86 4.76 -1.06 -27.88
N ALA A 87 5.49 0.04 -27.71
CA ALA A 87 6.22 0.70 -28.79
C ALA A 87 7.32 -0.20 -29.40
N ALA A 88 8.03 -0.95 -28.55
CA ALA A 88 9.02 -1.94 -28.99
C ALA A 88 8.36 -3.07 -29.80
N ARG A 89 7.23 -3.63 -29.33
CA ARG A 89 6.48 -4.68 -30.06
C ARG A 89 6.00 -4.19 -31.43
N ALA A 90 5.53 -2.94 -31.53
CA ALA A 90 5.10 -2.36 -32.80
C ALA A 90 6.27 -2.25 -33.80
N SER A 91 7.41 -1.74 -33.34
CA SER A 91 8.64 -1.63 -34.15
C SER A 91 9.14 -3.01 -34.59
N ALA A 92 9.14 -3.98 -33.68
CA ALA A 92 9.55 -5.35 -33.97
C ALA A 92 8.60 -6.06 -34.95
N GLY A 93 7.28 -5.79 -34.88
CA GLY A 93 6.31 -6.26 -35.87
C GLY A 93 6.64 -5.72 -37.26
N SER A 94 6.86 -4.41 -37.38
CA SER A 94 7.26 -3.79 -38.66
C SER A 94 8.56 -4.36 -39.23
N LEU A 95 9.54 -4.69 -38.38
CA LEU A 95 10.81 -5.29 -38.81
C LEU A 95 10.61 -6.72 -39.31
N ARG A 96 9.77 -7.52 -38.64
CA ARG A 96 9.42 -8.88 -39.07
C ARG A 96 8.70 -8.86 -40.42
N ASP A 97 7.74 -7.95 -40.60
CA ASP A 97 7.03 -7.78 -41.88
C ASP A 97 7.98 -7.37 -43.00
N ALA A 98 8.93 -6.47 -42.72
CA ALA A 98 9.95 -6.08 -43.69
C ALA A 98 10.90 -7.24 -44.05
N ALA A 99 11.28 -8.07 -43.09
CA ALA A 99 12.09 -9.26 -43.30
C ALA A 99 11.35 -10.30 -44.18
N ASP A 100 10.07 -10.55 -43.90
CA ASP A 100 9.22 -11.44 -44.69
C ASP A 100 9.07 -10.95 -46.14
N GLN A 101 8.84 -9.64 -46.32
CA GLN A 101 8.78 -9.03 -47.64
C GLN A 101 10.10 -9.15 -48.40
N LEU A 102 11.24 -8.95 -47.72
CA LEU A 102 12.56 -9.08 -48.33
C LEU A 102 12.83 -10.54 -48.74
N ALA A 103 12.52 -11.50 -47.86
CA ALA A 103 12.65 -12.92 -48.16
C ALA A 103 11.77 -13.35 -49.34
N ALA A 104 10.53 -12.84 -49.41
CA ALA A 104 9.61 -13.10 -50.53
C ALA A 104 10.12 -12.50 -51.84
N ARG A 105 10.65 -11.26 -51.83
CA ARG A 105 11.25 -10.62 -53.01
C ARG A 105 12.49 -11.37 -53.50
N LEU A 106 13.35 -11.81 -52.59
CA LEU A 106 14.49 -12.66 -52.90
C LEU A 106 14.04 -13.96 -53.56
N ALA A 107 13.08 -14.67 -52.96
CA ALA A 107 12.54 -15.90 -53.52
C ALA A 107 11.97 -15.71 -54.94
N ALA A 108 11.25 -14.60 -55.17
CA ALA A 108 10.73 -14.26 -56.49
C ALA A 108 11.84 -13.98 -57.50
N SER A 109 12.90 -13.27 -57.09
CA SER A 109 14.04 -12.96 -57.96
C SER A 109 14.89 -14.19 -58.32
N GLU A 110 15.06 -15.11 -57.37
CA GLU A 110 15.81 -16.35 -57.55
C GLU A 110 15.06 -17.37 -58.43
N ALA A 111 13.73 -17.31 -58.49
CA ALA A 111 12.91 -18.20 -59.32
C ALA A 111 13.11 -17.99 -60.84
N GLY A 112 13.62 -16.83 -61.25
CA GLY A 112 13.85 -16.47 -62.66
C GLY A 112 15.29 -16.69 -63.17
N ARG A 113 16.19 -17.27 -62.37
CA ARG A 113 17.62 -17.44 -62.74
C ARG A 113 17.88 -18.69 -63.60
N ASP A 114 18.89 -18.58 -64.47
CA ASP A 114 19.26 -19.58 -65.48
C ASP A 114 19.56 -20.97 -64.90
N THR A 115 19.37 -22.00 -65.74
CA THR A 115 19.51 -23.43 -65.40
C THR A 115 20.86 -23.79 -64.80
N CYS A 116 21.95 -23.12 -65.18
CA CYS A 116 23.29 -23.35 -64.64
C CYS A 116 23.43 -22.95 -63.16
N THR A 117 22.55 -22.10 -62.63
CA THR A 117 22.61 -21.60 -61.23
C THR A 117 21.37 -21.91 -60.40
N ALA A 118 20.36 -22.57 -60.99
CA ALA A 118 19.06 -22.84 -60.35
C ALA A 118 19.14 -23.51 -58.96
N GLY A 119 20.13 -24.39 -58.74
CA GLY A 119 20.34 -25.02 -57.43
C GLY A 119 20.81 -24.03 -56.35
N ALA A 120 21.76 -23.15 -56.69
CA ALA A 120 22.25 -22.11 -55.78
C ALA A 120 21.16 -21.07 -55.49
N SER A 121 20.35 -20.72 -56.49
CA SER A 121 19.20 -19.81 -56.36
C SER A 121 18.12 -20.30 -55.41
N LYS A 122 17.74 -21.57 -55.52
CA LYS A 122 16.79 -22.19 -54.58
C LYS A 122 17.34 -22.21 -53.15
N ALA A 123 18.64 -22.50 -52.98
CA ALA A 123 19.27 -22.48 -51.66
C ALA A 123 19.29 -21.07 -51.05
N ALA A 124 19.55 -20.02 -51.85
CA ALA A 124 19.53 -18.64 -51.40
C ALA A 124 18.12 -18.16 -50.99
N ALA A 125 17.08 -18.55 -51.74
CA ALA A 125 15.69 -18.24 -51.37
C ALA A 125 15.28 -18.93 -50.06
N ALA A 126 15.63 -20.22 -49.90
CA ALA A 126 15.33 -20.98 -48.69
C ALA A 126 16.09 -20.45 -47.46
N SER A 127 17.35 -20.02 -47.62
CA SER A 127 18.11 -19.44 -46.52
C SER A 127 17.57 -18.08 -46.08
N ALA A 128 17.11 -17.24 -47.01
CA ALA A 128 16.46 -15.96 -46.68
C ALA A 128 15.16 -16.17 -45.87
N GLN A 129 14.33 -17.14 -46.27
CA GLN A 129 13.12 -17.50 -45.52
C GLN A 129 13.44 -18.05 -44.12
N LEU A 130 14.44 -18.91 -44.01
CA LEU A 130 14.92 -19.44 -42.73
C LEU A 130 15.39 -18.30 -41.81
N LEU A 131 16.15 -17.33 -42.33
CA LEU A 131 16.64 -16.19 -41.56
C LEU A 131 15.50 -15.31 -41.05
N ALA A 132 14.47 -15.05 -41.87
CA ALA A 132 13.29 -14.31 -41.44
C ALA A 132 12.53 -15.02 -40.31
N ASP A 133 12.35 -16.33 -40.43
CA ASP A 133 11.68 -17.16 -39.41
C ASP A 133 12.50 -17.30 -38.12
N VAL A 134 13.83 -17.44 -38.21
CA VAL A 134 14.72 -17.44 -37.04
C VAL A 134 14.71 -16.08 -36.34
N LEU A 135 14.77 -14.99 -37.10
CA LEU A 135 14.66 -13.62 -36.56
C LEU A 135 13.36 -13.45 -35.79
N LYS A 136 12.23 -13.87 -36.38
CA LYS A 136 10.92 -13.78 -35.74
C LYS A 136 10.85 -14.54 -34.42
N ARG A 137 11.32 -15.79 -34.39
CA ARG A 137 11.32 -16.62 -33.17
C ARG A 137 12.28 -16.09 -32.10
N ALA A 138 13.42 -15.53 -32.51
CA ALA A 138 14.38 -14.92 -31.60
C ALA A 138 13.80 -13.66 -30.95
N ASP A 139 13.19 -12.78 -31.76
CA ASP A 139 12.54 -11.55 -31.30
C ASP A 139 11.35 -11.84 -30.38
N GLU A 140 10.49 -12.79 -30.73
CA GLU A 140 9.36 -13.21 -29.89
C GLU A 140 9.83 -13.72 -28.52
N ARG A 141 10.88 -14.54 -28.48
CA ARG A 141 11.48 -15.00 -27.21
C ARG A 141 12.10 -13.85 -26.41
N ALA A 142 12.81 -12.95 -27.08
CA ALA A 142 13.40 -11.77 -26.43
C ALA A 142 12.30 -10.90 -25.80
N GLY A 143 11.17 -10.72 -26.49
CA GLY A 143 10.02 -9.98 -25.97
C GLY A 143 9.41 -10.59 -24.71
N VAL A 144 9.23 -11.92 -24.67
CA VAL A 144 8.73 -12.63 -23.48
C VAL A 144 9.69 -12.48 -22.29
N LEU A 145 11.00 -12.59 -22.54
CA LEU A 145 12.02 -12.44 -21.49
C LEU A 145 12.08 -11.00 -20.98
N ALA A 146 12.01 -10.01 -21.87
CA ALA A 146 11.97 -8.59 -21.50
C ALA A 146 10.76 -8.29 -20.62
N GLU A 147 9.56 -8.76 -21.01
CA GLU A 147 8.35 -8.56 -20.23
C GLU A 147 8.45 -9.19 -18.83
N ALA A 148 8.96 -10.42 -18.72
CA ALA A 148 9.17 -11.06 -17.42
C ALA A 148 10.19 -10.29 -16.56
N ALA A 149 11.28 -9.81 -17.17
CA ALA A 149 12.30 -9.02 -16.51
C ALA A 149 11.72 -7.69 -15.99
N ASP A 150 11.00 -6.94 -16.82
CA ASP A 150 10.39 -5.66 -16.46
C ASP A 150 9.38 -5.83 -15.32
N GLN A 151 8.52 -6.86 -15.38
CA GLN A 151 7.57 -7.15 -14.31
C GLN A 151 8.28 -7.49 -12.99
N SER A 152 9.32 -8.33 -13.04
CA SER A 152 10.09 -8.70 -11.85
C SER A 152 10.79 -7.49 -11.23
N ARG A 153 11.38 -6.63 -12.08
CA ARG A 153 12.09 -5.41 -11.66
C ARG A 153 11.13 -4.41 -11.05
N ALA A 154 9.99 -4.14 -11.69
CA ALA A 154 9.00 -3.21 -11.18
C ALA A 154 8.48 -3.64 -9.80
N ARG A 155 8.18 -4.93 -9.61
CA ARG A 155 7.77 -5.49 -8.32
C ARG A 155 8.89 -5.39 -7.28
N GLY A 156 10.13 -5.70 -7.66
CA GLY A 156 11.30 -5.61 -6.78
C GLY A 156 11.52 -4.19 -6.26
N LEU A 157 11.54 -3.21 -7.17
CA LEU A 157 11.70 -1.80 -6.80
C LEU A 157 10.56 -1.27 -5.93
N ALA A 158 9.32 -1.72 -6.18
CA ALA A 158 8.19 -1.37 -5.33
C ALA A 158 8.36 -1.91 -3.90
N CYS A 159 8.83 -3.15 -3.76
CA CYS A 159 9.12 -3.76 -2.45
C CYS A 159 10.24 -3.04 -1.71
N GLU A 160 11.35 -2.73 -2.39
CA GLU A 160 12.48 -1.99 -1.82
C GLU A 160 12.04 -0.60 -1.35
N ALA A 161 11.34 0.15 -2.21
CA ALA A 161 10.83 1.47 -1.88
C ALA A 161 9.84 1.45 -0.71
N ALA A 162 8.96 0.44 -0.62
CA ALA A 162 8.03 0.28 0.49
C ALA A 162 8.76 -0.01 1.80
N TYR A 163 9.79 -0.87 1.75
CA TYR A 163 10.63 -1.17 2.91
C TYR A 163 11.38 0.08 3.39
N ASP A 164 11.99 0.83 2.48
CA ASP A 164 12.70 2.07 2.80
C ASP A 164 11.75 3.13 3.38
N ALA A 165 10.54 3.27 2.82
CA ALA A 165 9.52 4.17 3.35
C ALA A 165 9.14 3.83 4.81
N LEU A 166 9.05 2.55 5.16
CA LEU A 166 8.78 2.12 6.55
C LEU A 166 10.00 2.24 7.46
N ARG A 167 11.20 2.05 6.93
CA ARG A 167 12.46 2.15 7.69
C ARG A 167 12.81 3.60 8.05
N PHE A 168 12.64 4.53 7.12
CA PHE A 168 13.00 5.94 7.30
C PHE A 168 11.89 6.78 7.94
N THR A 169 10.67 6.25 8.10
CA THR A 169 9.61 6.85 8.92
C THR A 169 9.74 6.55 10.42
N ARG A 170 10.95 6.23 10.90
CA ARG A 170 11.25 6.16 12.34
C ARG A 170 11.26 7.59 12.91
N PHE A 171 10.20 7.93 13.63
CA PHE A 171 10.13 9.06 14.56
C PHE A 171 10.72 8.65 15.91
#